data_AF-A0A3R9W817-F1
#
_entry.id   AF-A0A3R9W817-F1
#
_cell.length_a   1.000
_cell.length_b   1.000
_cell.length_c   1.000
_cell.angle_alpha   90.00
_cell.angle_beta   90.00
_cell.angle_gamma   90.00
#
_symmetry.space_group_name_H-M   'P 1'
#
loop_
_entity.id
_entity.type
_entity.pdbx_description
1 polymer ?
#
loop_
_entity_poly.entity_id
_entity_poly.type
_entity_poly.pdbx_seq_one_letter_code
_entity_poly.pdbx_strand_id
1 'polypeptide(L)'
;MALVDHQEADVTVTAVARVGSQVDADGDPGFVDRAKHPSWWSADVPPPRVGDRLRAVVLDDSRTPPRLSALASDIEIARALRGRG
;
A
#
# COMPACT_ATOMS: atom_id res chain seq x y z
N MET A 1 3.08 -15.29 0.07
CA MET A 1 2.46 -15.37 -1.28
C MET A 1 2.88 -14.12 -2.03
N ALA A 2 3.48 -14.25 -3.21
CA ALA A 2 3.90 -13.06 -3.96
C ALA A 2 2.71 -12.10 -4.17
N LEU A 3 2.93 -10.83 -3.87
CA LEU A 3 2.00 -9.74 -4.15
C LEU A 3 1.85 -9.60 -5.66
N VAL A 4 0.62 -9.56 -6.17
CA VAL A 4 0.33 -9.40 -7.60
C VAL A 4 -0.49 -8.14 -7.89
N ASP A 5 -0.36 -7.59 -9.08
CA ASP A 5 -1.07 -6.37 -9.48
C ASP A 5 -2.57 -6.41 -9.17
N HIS A 6 -3.09 -5.29 -8.65
CA HIS A 6 -4.48 -5.08 -8.25
C HIS A 6 -4.96 -5.93 -7.05
N GLN A 7 -4.08 -6.74 -6.44
CA GLN A 7 -4.38 -7.47 -5.22
C GLN A 7 -4.50 -6.49 -4.04
N GLU A 8 -5.62 -6.56 -3.32
CA GLU A 8 -5.73 -5.91 -2.01
C GLU A 8 -5.07 -6.76 -0.93
N ALA A 9 -4.37 -6.11 -0.01
CA ALA A 9 -3.73 -6.74 1.14
C ALA A 9 -3.91 -5.89 2.39
N ASP A 10 -4.11 -6.53 3.54
CA ASP A 10 -3.85 -5.89 4.82
C ASP A 10 -2.35 -5.93 5.08
N VAL A 11 -1.76 -4.78 5.38
CA VAL A 11 -0.33 -4.66 5.58
C VAL A 11 -0.01 -3.99 6.90
N THR A 12 1.12 -4.38 7.49
CA THR A 12 1.66 -3.75 8.70
C THR A 12 2.87 -2.90 8.34
N VAL A 13 2.92 -1.65 8.79
CA VAL A 13 4.10 -0.79 8.58
C VAL A 13 5.27 -1.29 9.42
N THR A 14 6.39 -1.60 8.78
CA THR A 14 7.60 -2.12 9.44
C THR A 14 8.71 -1.08 9.55
N ALA A 15 8.75 -0.10 8.64
CA ALA A 15 9.67 1.04 8.71
C ALA A 15 9.06 2.27 8.02
N VAL A 16 9.44 3.47 8.48
CA VAL A 16 9.00 4.75 7.91
C VAL A 16 10.22 5.57 7.50
N ALA A 17 10.19 6.11 6.29
CA ALA A 17 11.23 6.96 5.72
C ALA A 17 10.63 8.24 5.12
N ARG A 18 11.47 9.21 4.76
CA ARG A 18 11.00 10.48 4.15
C ARG A 18 10.22 10.28 2.85
N VAL A 19 10.53 9.21 2.12
CA VAL A 19 9.97 8.93 0.78
C VAL A 19 8.77 7.97 0.81
N GLY A 20 8.47 7.35 1.95
CA GLY A 20 7.41 6.35 2.07
C GLY A 20 7.64 5.40 3.23
N SER A 21 6.91 4.30 3.23
CA SER A 21 6.95 3.32 4.32
C SER A 21 7.15 1.91 3.76
N GLN A 22 8.00 1.14 4.42
CA GLN A 22 8.09 -0.30 4.21
C GLN A 22 6.95 -0.98 4.95
N VAL A 23 6.35 -1.98 4.33
CA VAL A 23 5.23 -2.73 4.88
C VAL A 23 5.48 -4.23 4.76
N ASP A 24 4.81 -5.01 5.60
CA ASP A 24 4.75 -6.47 5.54
C ASP A 24 3.31 -6.90 5.28
N ALA A 25 3.11 -7.74 4.26
CA ALA A 25 1.86 -8.35 3.89
C ALA A 25 1.94 -9.86 4.16
N ASP A 26 1.69 -10.27 5.40
CA ASP A 26 1.76 -11.68 5.85
C ASP A 26 3.08 -12.39 5.48
N GLY A 27 4.20 -11.69 5.66
CA GLY A 27 5.55 -12.19 5.36
C GLY A 27 6.10 -11.76 3.99
N ASP A 28 5.30 -11.11 3.15
CA ASP A 28 5.76 -10.57 1.87
C ASP A 28 6.04 -9.05 2.00
N PRO A 29 7.28 -8.59 1.73
CA PRO A 29 7.63 -7.19 1.88
C PRO A 29 7.03 -6.33 0.76
N GLY A 30 6.54 -5.16 1.13
CA GLY A 30 5.99 -4.15 0.22
C GLY A 30 6.50 -2.75 0.53
N PHE A 31 6.19 -1.79 -0.34
CA PHE A 31 6.49 -0.38 -0.10
C PHE A 31 5.35 0.54 -0.55
N VAL A 32 4.96 1.44 0.34
CA VAL A 32 3.98 2.51 0.06
C VAL A 32 4.75 3.82 -0.09
N ASP A 33 4.81 4.36 -1.31
CA ASP A 33 5.35 5.71 -1.54
C ASP A 33 4.56 6.73 -0.72
N ARG A 34 5.23 7.78 -0.21
CA ARG A 34 4.58 8.77 0.68
C ARG A 34 3.30 9.35 0.09
N ALA A 35 3.30 9.64 -1.21
CA ALA A 35 2.13 10.16 -1.93
C ALA A 35 0.98 9.15 -2.09
N LYS A 36 1.23 7.88 -1.80
CA LYS A 36 0.25 6.78 -1.81
C LYS A 36 -0.28 6.45 -0.40
N HIS A 37 0.09 7.24 0.60
CA HIS A 37 -0.50 7.21 1.94
C HIS A 37 -1.53 8.36 2.10
N PRO A 38 -2.71 8.16 2.71
CA PRO A 38 -3.74 9.19 2.82
C PRO A 38 -3.29 10.46 3.57
N SER A 39 -2.39 10.33 4.55
CA SER A 39 -1.83 11.47 5.30
C SER A 39 -1.05 12.48 4.44
N TRP A 40 -0.69 12.12 3.21
CA TRP A 40 -0.09 13.06 2.27
C TRP A 40 -1.11 14.05 1.70
N TRP A 41 -2.38 13.65 1.63
CA TRP A 41 -3.46 14.41 1.01
C TRP A 41 -4.45 14.98 2.02
N SER A 42 -4.45 14.51 3.27
CA SER A 42 -5.33 15.00 4.34
C SER A 42 -4.55 15.18 5.63
N ALA A 43 -4.65 16.37 6.23
CA ALA A 43 -4.08 16.68 7.53
C ALA A 43 -4.80 15.98 8.69
N ASP A 44 -6.03 15.50 8.46
CA ASP A 44 -6.83 14.78 9.45
C ASP A 44 -6.37 13.33 9.62
N VAL A 45 -5.59 12.80 8.66
CA VAL A 45 -5.01 11.47 8.74
C VAL A 45 -3.60 11.57 9.31
N PRO A 46 -3.29 10.90 10.43
CA PRO A 46 -1.95 10.92 10.99
C PRO A 46 -0.93 10.29 10.03
N PRO A 47 0.33 10.78 10.02
CA PRO A 47 1.42 10.11 9.31
C PRO A 47 1.61 8.67 9.77
N PRO A 48 2.09 7.76 8.89
CA PRO A 48 2.26 6.36 9.22
C PRO A 48 3.30 6.17 10.33
N ARG A 49 3.07 5.18 11.18
CA ARG A 49 3.96 4.74 12.25
C ARG A 49 4.24 3.25 12.13
N VAL A 50 5.39 2.82 12.62
CA VAL A 50 5.71 1.40 12.71
C VAL A 50 4.67 0.70 13.59
N GLY A 51 4.14 -0.41 13.10
CA GLY A 51 3.06 -1.18 13.73
C GLY A 51 1.65 -0.79 13.25
N ASP A 52 1.48 0.31 12.52
CA ASP A 52 0.17 0.66 11.94
C ASP A 52 -0.27 -0.40 10.93
N ARG A 53 -1.57 -0.71 10.95
CA ARG A 53 -2.20 -1.59 9.96
C ARG A 53 -2.95 -0.75 8.93
N LEU A 54 -2.74 -1.06 7.66
CA LEU A 54 -3.33 -0.35 6.53
C LEU A 54 -3.96 -1.37 5.58
N ARG A 55 -5.12 -1.04 5.02
CA ARG A 55 -5.59 -1.70 3.80
C ARG A 55 -4.90 -1.04 2.61
N ALA A 56 -4.22 -1.83 1.80
CA ALA A 56 -3.51 -1.36 0.62
C ALA A 56 -3.81 -2.21 -0.61
N VAL A 57 -3.43 -1.71 -1.77
CA VAL A 57 -3.50 -2.43 -3.04
C VAL A 57 -2.17 -2.39 -3.76
N VAL A 58 -1.80 -3.50 -4.42
CA VAL A 58 -0.60 -3.60 -5.25
C VAL A 58 -0.82 -2.83 -6.55
N LEU A 59 0.07 -1.89 -6.83
CA LEU A 59 0.06 -1.06 -8.04
C LEU A 59 1.06 -1.53 -9.10
N ASP A 60 2.16 -2.13 -8.66
CA ASP A 60 3.24 -2.59 -9.53
C ASP A 60 4.04 -3.70 -8.82
N ASP A 61 3.72 -4.94 -9.16
CA ASP A 61 4.37 -6.16 -8.67
C ASP A 61 5.75 -6.42 -9.31
N SER A 62 6.11 -5.71 -10.38
CA SER A 62 7.41 -5.85 -11.04
C SER A 62 8.56 -5.19 -10.27
N ARG A 63 8.23 -4.37 -9.25
CA ARG A 63 9.19 -3.64 -8.42
C ARG A 63 9.65 -4.48 -7.23
N THR A 64 10.85 -4.20 -6.70
CA THR A 64 11.40 -4.89 -5.53
C THR A 64 11.75 -3.91 -4.41
N PRO A 65 11.01 -3.89 -3.28
CA PRO A 65 9.73 -4.58 -3.07
C PRO A 65 8.59 -3.99 -3.93
N PRO A 66 7.49 -4.74 -4.15
CA PRO A 66 6.31 -4.27 -4.87
C PRO A 66 5.80 -2.92 -4.36
N ARG A 67 5.20 -2.13 -5.25
CA ARG A 67 4.62 -0.84 -4.89
C ARG A 67 3.15 -0.97 -4.55
N LEU A 68 2.76 -0.41 -3.42
CA LEU A 68 1.39 -0.43 -2.93
C LEU A 68 0.86 0.98 -2.71
N SER A 69 -0.47 1.08 -2.67
CA SER A 69 -1.19 2.29 -2.29
C SER A 69 -2.26 2.01 -1.25
N ALA A 70 -2.34 2.90 -0.27
CA ALA A 70 -3.40 2.93 0.74
C ALA A 70 -4.47 3.99 0.43
N LEU A 71 -4.46 4.57 -0.77
CA LEU A 71 -5.50 5.52 -1.19
C LEU A 71 -6.79 4.78 -1.55
N ALA A 72 -7.91 5.28 -1.03
CA ALA A 72 -9.23 4.72 -1.32
C ALA A 72 -9.52 4.66 -2.83
N SER A 73 -9.16 5.71 -3.58
CA SER A 73 -9.35 5.78 -5.02
C SER A 73 -8.57 4.69 -5.77
N ASP A 74 -7.33 4.41 -5.37
CA ASP A 74 -6.51 3.37 -6.01
C ASP A 74 -7.09 1.98 -5.71
N ILE A 75 -7.58 1.76 -4.49
CA ILE A 75 -8.28 0.52 -4.08
C ILE A 75 -9.55 0.32 -4.92
N GLU A 76 -10.35 1.37 -5.11
CA GLU A 76 -11.57 1.32 -5.93
C GLU A 76 -11.26 1.00 -7.40
N ILE A 77 -10.24 1.65 -7.99
CA ILE A 77 -9.78 1.38 -9.35
C ILE A 77 -9.36 -0.09 -9.50
N ALA A 78 -8.54 -0.60 -8.57
CA ALA A 78 -8.07 -1.97 -8.61
C ALA A 78 -9.21 -2.99 -8.48
N ARG A 79 -10.19 -2.74 -7.60
CA ARG A 79 -11.41 -3.57 -7.51
C ARG A 79 -12.15 -3.63 -8.84
N ALA A 80 -12.28 -2.48 -9.53
CA ALA A 80 -12.94 -2.41 -10.83
C ALA A 80 -12.15 -3.18 -11.91
N LEU A 81 -10.82 -3.14 -11.86
CA LEU A 81 -9.96 -3.90 -12.79
C LEU A 81 -10.06 -5.41 -12.57
N ARG A 82 -10.06 -5.88 -11.30
CA ARG A 82 -10.25 -7.32 -11.00
C ARG A 82 -11.61 -7.86 -11.42
N GLY A 83 -12.67 -7.05 -11.33
CA GLY A 83 -14.02 -7.46 -11.74
C GLY A 83 -14.22 -7.54 -13.26
N ARG A 84 -13.23 -7.14 -14.07
CA ARG A 84 -13.27 -7.18 -15.54
C ARG A 84 -12.49 -8.35 -16.16
N GLY A 85 -11.80 -9.15 -15.35
CA GLY A 85 -11.13 -10.38 -15.76
C GLY A 85 -12.02 -11.59 -15.53
#